data_AF-A0A388K447-F1
#
_entry.id   AF-A0A388K447-F1
#
_cell.length_a   1.000
_cell.length_b   1.000
_cell.length_c   1.000
_cell.angle_alpha   90.00
_cell.angle_beta   90.00
_cell.angle_gamma   90.00
#
_symmetry.space_group_name_H-M   'P 1'
#
loop_
_entity.id
_entity.type
_entity.pdbx_description
1 polymer ?
#
loop_
_entity_poly.entity_id
_entity_poly.type
_entity_poly.pdbx_seq_one_letter_code
_entity_poly.pdbx_strand_id
1 'polypeptide(L)'
;MTALFTEAKKRADEVASAEKKKAKDAKEARLLAIEQQRQQDEAAAKAADEERNQQREKIFNGERALLTMAADWRAEAENGKMEESESKIALLIFHFMDLLGTCIAQQEDIHSLDDADQTHNQALTQLNSRLQQLEQRPVAAPDASSSNTFNRLNTLEIDVGALKDDTQPQQTATQQLEQRICAAAANPSLAPHETTPTVR
;
A
#
# COMPACT_ATOMS: atom_id res chain seq x y z
N MET A 1 -11.00 21.63 -38.13
CA MET A 1 -10.30 21.81 -36.84
C MET A 1 -11.07 21.21 -35.67
N THR A 2 -12.39 21.43 -35.56
CA THR A 2 -13.29 20.89 -34.50
C THR A 2 -13.41 19.35 -34.46
N ALA A 3 -13.40 18.68 -35.62
CA ALA A 3 -13.47 17.21 -35.69
C ALA A 3 -12.23 16.49 -35.12
N LEU A 4 -11.04 17.09 -35.24
CA LEU A 4 -9.81 16.50 -34.69
C LEU A 4 -9.74 16.62 -33.16
N PHE A 5 -10.23 17.73 -32.62
CA PHE A 5 -10.27 17.96 -31.17
C PHE A 5 -11.26 17.03 -30.45
N THR A 6 -12.41 16.76 -31.08
CA THR A 6 -13.43 15.84 -30.54
C THR A 6 -12.95 14.39 -30.55
N GLU A 7 -12.27 13.96 -31.61
CA GLU A 7 -11.64 12.63 -31.68
C GLU A 7 -10.49 12.48 -30.67
N ALA A 8 -9.63 13.49 -30.52
CA ALA A 8 -8.55 13.47 -29.53
C ALA A 8 -9.09 13.37 -28.09
N LYS A 9 -10.17 14.10 -27.77
CA LYS A 9 -10.84 14.03 -26.46
C LYS A 9 -11.45 12.65 -26.20
N LYS A 10 -12.15 12.08 -27.17
CA LYS A 10 -12.72 10.73 -27.07
C LYS A 10 -11.63 9.69 -26.75
N ARG A 11 -10.50 9.74 -27.45
CA ARG A 11 -9.37 8.83 -27.20
C ARG A 11 -8.77 9.03 -25.80
N ALA A 12 -8.64 10.27 -25.35
CA ALA A 12 -8.15 10.56 -24.00
C ALA A 12 -9.08 9.98 -22.92
N ASP A 13 -10.40 10.12 -23.08
CA ASP A 13 -11.40 9.57 -22.16
C ASP A 13 -11.39 8.03 -22.17
N GLU A 14 -11.22 7.40 -23.34
CA GLU A 14 -11.08 5.95 -23.48
C GLU A 14 -9.80 5.42 -22.81
N VAL A 15 -8.67 6.10 -23.00
CA VAL A 15 -7.39 5.75 -22.34
C VAL A 15 -7.51 5.89 -20.81
N ALA A 16 -8.09 6.98 -20.31
CA ALA A 16 -8.28 7.19 -18.88
C ALA A 16 -9.20 6.13 -18.26
N SER A 17 -10.27 5.73 -18.96
CA SER A 17 -11.14 4.63 -18.53
C SER A 17 -10.41 3.28 -18.51
N ALA A 18 -9.61 2.99 -19.53
CA ALA A 18 -8.81 1.77 -19.61
C ALA A 18 -7.74 1.71 -18.51
N GLU A 19 -7.04 2.81 -18.23
CA GLU A 19 -6.07 2.90 -17.13
C GLU A 19 -6.73 2.74 -15.76
N LYS A 20 -7.88 3.38 -15.54
CA LYS A 20 -8.65 3.22 -14.30
C LYS A 20 -9.08 1.78 -14.08
N LYS A 21 -9.54 1.10 -15.14
CA LYS A 21 -9.88 -0.33 -15.09
C LYS A 21 -8.64 -1.16 -14.77
N LYS A 22 -7.53 -0.96 -15.49
CA LYS A 22 -6.28 -1.69 -15.26
C LYS A 22 -5.74 -1.49 -13.83
N ALA A 23 -5.82 -0.27 -13.29
CA ALA A 23 -5.43 0.04 -11.92
C ALA A 23 -6.33 -0.66 -10.89
N LYS A 24 -7.63 -0.73 -11.15
CA LYS A 24 -8.58 -1.49 -10.31
C LYS A 24 -8.27 -2.98 -10.33
N ASP A 25 -8.12 -3.56 -11.51
CA ASP A 25 -7.81 -4.98 -11.69
C ASP A 25 -6.46 -5.33 -11.02
N ALA A 26 -5.45 -4.45 -11.14
CA ALA A 26 -4.17 -4.62 -10.45
C ALA A 26 -4.29 -4.53 -8.92
N LYS A 27 -5.17 -3.67 -8.40
CA LYS A 27 -5.44 -3.58 -6.96
C LYS A 27 -6.15 -4.83 -6.45
N GLU A 28 -7.14 -5.33 -7.18
CA GLU A 28 -7.85 -6.58 -6.84
C GLU A 28 -6.89 -7.78 -6.84
N ALA A 29 -6.00 -7.89 -7.83
CA ALA A 29 -4.99 -8.93 -7.88
C ALA A 29 -4.01 -8.86 -6.68
N ARG A 30 -3.60 -7.65 -6.26
CA ARG A 30 -2.76 -7.47 -5.07
C ARG A 30 -3.47 -7.85 -3.78
N LEU A 31 -4.74 -7.49 -3.63
CA LEU A 31 -5.54 -7.86 -2.46
C LEU A 31 -5.70 -9.37 -2.35
N LEU A 32 -5.96 -10.03 -3.48
CA LEU A 32 -6.03 -11.49 -3.52
C LEU A 32 -4.71 -12.14 -3.12
N ALA A 33 -3.58 -11.64 -3.61
CA ALA A 33 -2.26 -12.15 -3.24
C ALA A 33 -1.96 -11.98 -1.73
N ILE A 34 -2.33 -10.84 -1.15
CA ILE A 34 -2.18 -10.60 0.30
C ILE A 34 -3.04 -11.57 1.10
N GLU A 35 -4.30 -11.76 0.72
CA GLU A 35 -5.19 -12.69 1.43
C GLU A 35 -4.69 -14.14 1.30
N GLN A 36 -4.20 -14.54 0.14
CA GLN A 36 -3.59 -15.86 -0.04
C GLN A 36 -2.38 -16.06 0.85
N GLN A 37 -1.48 -15.06 0.93
CA GLN A 37 -0.34 -15.10 1.83
C GLN A 37 -0.80 -15.22 3.29
N ARG A 38 -1.76 -14.39 3.70
CA ARG A 38 -2.32 -14.39 5.06
C ARG A 38 -2.88 -15.77 5.44
N GLN A 39 -3.59 -16.43 4.52
CA GLN A 39 -4.15 -17.76 4.74
C GLN A 39 -3.06 -18.83 4.89
N GLN A 40 -1.97 -18.72 4.12
CA GLN A 40 -0.82 -19.62 4.26
C GLN A 40 -0.10 -19.42 5.59
N ASP A 41 0.14 -18.17 5.98
CA ASP A 41 0.78 -17.82 7.25
C ASP A 41 -0.09 -18.29 8.43
N GLU A 42 -1.41 -18.11 8.34
CA GLU A 42 -2.36 -18.58 9.37
C GLU A 42 -2.38 -20.11 9.47
N ALA A 43 -2.35 -20.82 8.33
CA ALA A 43 -2.28 -22.27 8.33
C ALA A 43 -0.96 -22.79 8.93
N ALA A 44 0.16 -22.14 8.61
CA ALA A 44 1.47 -22.46 9.18
C ALA A 44 1.51 -22.22 10.69
N ALA A 45 0.96 -21.09 11.16
CA ALA A 45 0.85 -20.78 12.58
C ALA A 45 0.00 -21.83 13.31
N LYS A 46 -1.17 -22.20 12.76
CA LYS A 46 -2.03 -23.25 13.33
C LYS A 46 -1.33 -24.61 13.42
N ALA A 47 -0.55 -24.97 12.41
CA ALA A 47 0.22 -26.22 12.43
C ALA A 47 1.29 -26.21 13.52
N ALA A 48 2.02 -25.11 13.67
CA ALA A 48 3.02 -24.94 14.72
C ALA A 48 2.38 -24.97 16.13
N ASP A 49 1.23 -24.32 16.31
CA ASP A 49 0.49 -24.33 17.58
C ASP A 49 0.05 -25.76 17.96
N GLU A 50 -0.43 -26.53 17.01
CA GLU A 50 -0.84 -27.91 17.21
C GLU A 50 0.36 -28.80 17.59
N GLU A 51 1.50 -28.65 16.92
CA GLU A 51 2.73 -29.38 17.26
C GLU A 51 3.17 -29.06 18.70
N ARG A 52 3.17 -27.78 19.10
CA ARG A 52 3.51 -27.39 20.48
C ARG A 52 2.53 -27.96 21.51
N ASN A 53 1.24 -28.05 21.18
CA ASN A 53 0.25 -28.69 22.05
C ASN A 53 0.52 -30.18 22.20
N GLN A 54 0.83 -30.89 21.10
CA GLN A 54 1.18 -32.30 21.13
C GLN A 54 2.44 -32.57 21.96
N GLN A 55 3.47 -31.73 21.85
CA GLN A 55 4.66 -31.82 22.69
C GLN A 55 4.31 -31.64 24.17
N ARG A 56 3.49 -30.63 24.50
CA ARG A 56 3.04 -30.39 25.88
C ARG A 56 2.26 -31.57 26.45
N GLU A 57 1.38 -32.17 25.66
CA GLU A 57 0.66 -33.38 26.07
C GLU A 57 1.62 -34.55 26.30
N LYS A 58 2.64 -34.73 25.47
CA LYS A 58 3.68 -35.75 25.67
C LYS A 58 4.38 -35.57 27.02
N ILE A 59 4.71 -34.34 27.41
CA ILE A 59 5.30 -34.04 28.72
C ILE A 59 4.35 -34.43 29.85
N PHE A 60 3.11 -33.96 29.82
CA PHE A 60 2.14 -34.26 30.88
C PHE A 60 1.85 -35.76 31.01
N ASN A 61 1.75 -36.47 29.89
CA ASN A 61 1.54 -37.91 29.89
C ASN A 61 2.78 -38.66 30.41
N GLY A 62 3.98 -38.22 30.04
CA GLY A 62 5.25 -38.76 30.53
C GLY A 62 5.42 -38.56 32.04
N GLU A 63 5.14 -37.36 32.54
CA GLU A 63 5.16 -37.05 33.98
C GLU A 63 4.15 -37.92 34.75
N ARG A 64 2.92 -38.05 34.24
CA ARG A 64 1.91 -38.91 34.85
C ARG A 64 2.36 -40.36 34.91
N ALA A 65 2.93 -40.89 33.83
CA ALA A 65 3.42 -42.26 33.79
C ALA A 65 4.52 -42.50 34.83
N LEU A 66 5.46 -41.55 34.99
CA LEU A 66 6.49 -41.60 36.01
C LEU A 66 5.91 -41.58 37.43
N LEU A 67 4.92 -40.73 37.69
CA LEU A 67 4.25 -40.66 38.99
C LEU A 67 3.52 -41.97 39.33
N THR A 68 2.86 -42.59 38.34
CA THR A 68 2.21 -43.90 38.52
C THR A 68 3.24 -44.99 38.83
N MET A 69 4.32 -45.10 38.04
CA MET A 69 5.39 -46.07 38.33
C MET A 69 6.00 -45.87 39.71
N ALA A 70 6.23 -44.63 40.12
CA ALA A 70 6.76 -44.31 41.43
C ALA A 70 5.83 -44.73 42.57
N ALA A 71 4.50 -44.61 42.38
CA ALA A 71 3.52 -45.07 43.35
C ALA A 71 3.49 -46.61 43.44
N ASP A 72 3.52 -47.30 42.30
CA ASP A 72 3.51 -48.76 42.25
C ASP A 72 4.76 -49.36 42.92
N TRP A 73 5.94 -48.86 42.56
CA TRP A 73 7.20 -49.36 43.14
C TRP A 73 7.35 -49.00 44.62
N ARG A 74 6.79 -47.86 45.05
CA ARG A 74 6.70 -47.54 46.48
C ARG A 74 5.89 -48.60 47.22
N ALA A 75 4.73 -49.00 46.69
CA ALA A 75 3.89 -50.02 47.31
C ALA A 75 4.58 -51.41 47.32
N GLU A 76 5.33 -51.76 46.28
CA GLU A 76 6.12 -52.99 46.24
C GLU A 76 7.24 -52.98 47.30
N ALA A 77 7.96 -51.86 47.41
CA ALA A 77 9.02 -51.68 48.39
C ALA A 77 8.50 -51.75 49.83
N GLU A 78 7.39 -51.09 50.13
CA GLU A 78 6.73 -51.12 51.45
C GLU A 78 6.27 -52.53 51.84
N ASN A 79 5.85 -53.34 50.87
CA ASN A 79 5.43 -54.72 51.09
C ASN A 79 6.58 -55.73 51.08
N GLY A 80 7.84 -55.29 50.90
CA GLY A 80 9.00 -56.17 50.78
C GLY A 80 8.98 -57.06 49.52
N LYS A 81 8.23 -56.68 48.49
CA LYS A 81 8.04 -57.41 47.22
C LYS A 81 8.78 -56.76 46.05
N MET A 82 9.76 -55.91 46.32
CA MET A 82 10.52 -55.20 45.30
C MET A 82 11.46 -56.17 44.56
N GLU A 83 10.99 -56.71 43.44
CA GLU A 83 11.78 -57.52 42.52
C GLU A 83 12.32 -56.66 41.36
N GLU A 84 13.42 -57.10 40.75
CA GLU A 84 14.02 -56.50 39.55
C GLU A 84 14.38 -55.01 39.71
N SER A 85 14.90 -54.63 40.88
CA SER A 85 15.23 -53.23 41.22
C SER A 85 16.19 -52.58 40.23
N GLU A 86 17.20 -53.31 39.73
CA GLU A 86 18.13 -52.81 38.70
C GLU A 86 17.41 -52.49 37.39
N SER A 87 16.55 -53.39 36.90
CA SER A 87 15.76 -53.19 35.68
C SER A 87 14.79 -52.01 35.83
N LYS A 88 14.14 -51.89 36.99
CA LYS A 88 13.25 -50.76 37.33
C LYS A 88 14.01 -49.43 37.35
N ILE A 89 15.20 -49.38 37.98
CA ILE A 89 16.05 -48.18 37.97
C ILE A 89 16.45 -47.81 36.53
N ALA A 90 16.85 -48.78 35.71
CA ALA A 90 17.20 -48.53 34.32
C ALA A 90 16.02 -47.96 33.51
N LEU A 91 14.83 -48.53 33.68
CA LEU A 91 13.60 -48.06 33.04
C LEU A 91 13.23 -46.63 33.48
N LEU A 92 13.40 -46.33 34.77
CA LEU A 92 13.15 -45.00 35.34
C LEU A 92 14.07 -43.96 34.72
N ILE A 93 15.37 -44.26 34.67
CA ILE A 93 16.37 -43.38 34.05
C ILE A 93 16.01 -43.13 32.59
N PHE A 94 15.63 -44.18 31.84
CA PHE A 94 15.21 -44.03 30.44
C PHE A 94 14.02 -43.08 30.29
N HIS A 95 12.95 -43.26 31.07
CA HIS A 95 11.77 -42.39 30.98
C HIS A 95 12.06 -40.95 31.43
N PHE A 96 12.89 -40.76 32.46
CA PHE A 96 13.33 -39.41 32.84
C PHE A 96 14.13 -38.74 31.74
N MET A 97 15.03 -39.46 31.07
CA MET A 97 15.83 -38.92 29.97
C MET A 97 14.97 -38.54 28.77
N ASP A 98 13.97 -39.36 28.39
CA ASP A 98 13.02 -39.01 27.32
C ASP A 98 12.16 -37.80 27.69
N LEU A 99 11.69 -37.73 28.94
CA LEU A 99 10.92 -36.59 29.43
C LEU A 99 11.76 -35.32 29.43
N LEU A 100 13.00 -35.38 29.94
CA LEU A 100 13.95 -34.27 29.92
C LEU A 100 14.24 -33.81 28.49
N GLY A 101 14.46 -34.73 27.55
CA GLY A 101 14.65 -34.38 26.14
C GLY A 101 13.44 -33.65 25.55
N THR A 102 12.24 -34.10 25.87
CA THR A 102 11.00 -33.45 25.44
C THR A 102 10.83 -32.07 26.09
N CYS A 103 11.18 -31.90 27.37
CA CYS A 103 11.17 -30.61 28.07
C CYS A 103 12.16 -29.61 27.46
N ILE A 104 13.36 -30.07 27.08
CA ILE A 104 14.38 -29.21 26.45
C ILE A 104 13.88 -28.69 25.09
N ALA A 105 13.30 -29.57 24.27
CA ALA A 105 12.71 -29.17 22.99
C ALA A 105 11.60 -28.11 23.19
N GLN A 106 10.70 -28.34 24.15
CA GLN A 106 9.64 -27.36 24.45
C GLN A 106 10.22 -26.02 24.97
N GLN A 107 11.33 -26.05 25.71
CA GLN A 107 11.98 -24.85 26.20
C GLN A 107 12.64 -24.05 25.06
N GLU A 108 13.26 -24.73 24.09
CA GLU A 108 13.79 -24.10 22.88
C GLU A 108 12.68 -23.39 22.07
N ASP A 109 11.52 -24.04 21.92
CA ASP A 109 10.35 -23.44 21.29
C ASP A 109 9.89 -22.18 22.03
N ILE A 110 9.80 -22.21 23.37
CA ILE A 110 9.43 -21.03 24.18
C ILE A 110 10.43 -19.88 23.97
N HIS A 111 11.73 -20.17 23.93
CA HIS A 111 12.75 -19.16 23.67
C HIS A 111 12.62 -18.56 22.28
N SER A 112 12.35 -19.38 21.25
CA SER A 112 12.11 -18.87 19.90
C SER A 112 10.88 -17.96 19.81
N LEU A 113 9.81 -18.25 20.56
CA LEU A 113 8.66 -17.36 20.64
C LEU A 113 8.99 -16.05 21.36
N ASP A 114 9.76 -16.09 22.46
CA ASP A 114 10.18 -14.89 23.20
C ASP A 114 11.03 -13.96 22.32
N ASP A 115 11.95 -14.51 21.53
CA ASP A 115 12.75 -13.76 20.55
C ASP A 115 11.87 -13.09 19.48
N ALA A 116 10.83 -13.81 19.00
CA ALA A 116 9.88 -13.28 18.02
C ALA A 116 9.04 -12.15 18.62
N ASP A 117 8.55 -12.30 19.84
CA ASP A 117 7.81 -11.27 20.57
C ASP A 117 8.68 -10.05 20.86
N GLN A 118 9.95 -10.25 21.22
CA GLN A 118 10.91 -9.16 21.40
C GLN A 118 11.13 -8.40 20.08
N THR A 119 11.29 -9.12 18.97
CA THR A 119 11.44 -8.53 17.63
C THR A 119 10.21 -7.72 17.24
N HIS A 120 9.01 -8.24 17.47
CA HIS A 120 7.75 -7.50 17.23
C HIS A 120 7.66 -6.24 18.09
N ASN A 121 7.99 -6.34 19.38
CA ASN A 121 7.99 -5.18 20.28
C ASN A 121 8.97 -4.09 19.85
N GLN A 122 10.15 -4.46 19.35
CA GLN A 122 11.11 -3.51 18.78
C GLN A 122 10.55 -2.82 17.53
N ALA A 123 9.93 -3.58 16.61
CA ALA A 123 9.31 -3.03 15.42
C ALA A 123 8.16 -2.07 15.78
N LEU A 124 7.32 -2.43 16.75
CA LEU A 124 6.25 -1.57 17.27
C LEU A 124 6.81 -0.28 17.87
N THR A 125 7.88 -0.37 18.66
CA THR A 125 8.57 0.81 19.23
C THR A 125 9.11 1.72 18.13
N GLN A 126 9.71 1.14 17.07
CA GLN A 126 10.18 1.89 15.92
C GLN A 126 9.04 2.57 15.17
N LEU A 127 7.93 1.86 14.91
CA LEU A 127 6.75 2.44 14.27
C LEU A 127 6.17 3.58 15.11
N ASN A 128 6.10 3.40 16.43
CA ASN A 128 5.59 4.41 17.34
C ASN A 128 6.46 5.68 17.33
N SER A 129 7.78 5.54 17.36
CA SER A 129 8.68 6.70 17.25
C SER A 129 8.55 7.44 15.91
N ARG A 130 8.37 6.70 14.81
CA ARG A 130 8.11 7.30 13.48
C ARG A 130 6.75 8.00 13.42
N LEU A 131 5.72 7.41 14.02
CA LEU A 131 4.39 8.01 14.11
C LEU A 131 4.49 9.33 14.88
N GLN A 132 5.15 9.33 16.04
CA GLN A 132 5.39 10.53 16.82
C GLN A 132 6.16 11.59 16.03
N GLN A 133 7.18 11.21 15.26
CA GLN A 133 7.88 12.15 14.36
C GLN A 133 6.96 12.73 13.29
N LEU A 134 6.02 11.94 12.75
CA LEU A 134 5.06 12.42 11.76
C LEU A 134 4.01 13.35 12.39
N GLU A 135 3.57 13.06 13.61
CA GLU A 135 2.65 13.92 14.37
C GLU A 135 3.30 15.24 14.79
N GLN A 136 4.57 15.19 15.20
CA GLN A 136 5.34 16.36 15.59
C GLN A 136 5.92 17.12 14.40
N ARG A 137 5.86 16.55 13.18
CA ARG A 137 6.22 17.26 11.96
C ARG A 137 5.24 18.41 11.82
N PRO A 138 5.69 19.68 11.95
CA PRO A 138 4.82 20.80 11.66
C PRO A 138 4.32 20.58 10.24
N VAL A 139 2.99 20.64 10.03
CA VAL A 139 2.46 20.89 8.69
C VAL A 139 3.14 22.18 8.29
N ALA A 140 4.16 22.09 7.44
CA ALA A 140 4.78 23.26 6.88
C ALA A 140 3.61 24.09 6.38
N ALA A 141 3.49 25.32 6.91
CA ALA A 141 2.57 26.30 6.34
C ALA A 141 2.70 26.13 4.84
N PRO A 142 1.57 25.90 4.12
CA PRO A 142 1.59 25.52 2.72
C PRO A 142 2.69 26.33 2.08
N ASP A 143 3.74 25.65 1.56
CA ASP A 143 4.92 26.30 1.01
C ASP A 143 4.40 27.54 0.28
N ALA A 144 5.08 28.68 0.38
CA ALA A 144 4.68 29.84 -0.41
C ALA A 144 4.53 29.50 -1.92
N SER A 145 5.00 28.30 -2.36
CA SER A 145 4.73 27.64 -3.64
C SER A 145 3.31 27.06 -3.85
N SER A 146 2.55 26.65 -2.83
CA SER A 146 1.15 26.20 -2.97
C SER A 146 0.19 27.39 -3.13
N SER A 147 0.46 28.47 -2.40
CA SER A 147 -0.16 29.80 -2.60
C SER A 147 0.18 30.40 -3.98
N ASN A 148 1.25 29.92 -4.63
CA ASN A 148 1.68 30.39 -5.95
C ASN A 148 0.74 29.93 -7.08
N THR A 149 0.05 28.79 -6.96
CA THR A 149 -0.83 28.31 -8.05
C THR A 149 -2.07 29.17 -8.22
N PHE A 150 -2.72 29.55 -7.11
CA PHE A 150 -3.88 30.44 -7.12
C PHE A 150 -3.50 31.86 -7.55
N ASN A 151 -2.38 32.39 -7.02
CA ASN A 151 -1.88 33.71 -7.41
C ASN A 151 -1.49 33.76 -8.89
N ARG A 152 -0.84 32.72 -9.43
CA ARG A 152 -0.51 32.62 -10.87
C ARG A 152 -1.75 32.48 -11.74
N LEU A 153 -2.77 31.75 -11.27
CA LEU A 153 -4.03 31.62 -12.01
C LEU A 153 -4.76 32.97 -12.08
N ASN A 154 -4.80 33.72 -10.97
CA ASN A 154 -5.40 35.04 -10.92
C ASN A 154 -4.65 36.06 -11.80
N THR A 155 -3.31 36.05 -11.79
CA THR A 155 -2.51 36.87 -12.72
C THR A 155 -2.78 36.49 -14.18
N LEU A 156 -2.81 35.20 -14.50
CA LEU A 156 -3.09 34.73 -15.87
C LEU A 156 -4.50 35.09 -16.33
N GLU A 157 -5.49 35.05 -15.44
CA GLU A 157 -6.86 35.44 -15.74
C GLU A 157 -6.97 36.95 -16.06
N ILE A 158 -6.24 37.80 -15.31
CA ILE A 158 -6.14 39.24 -15.60
C ILE A 158 -5.44 39.49 -16.93
N ASP A 159 -4.31 38.82 -17.20
CA ASP A 159 -3.54 38.99 -18.45
C ASP A 159 -4.34 38.54 -19.68
N VAL A 160 -5.09 37.43 -19.56
CA VAL A 160 -5.99 36.96 -20.63
C VAL A 160 -7.18 37.92 -20.82
N GLY A 161 -7.71 38.50 -19.75
CA GLY A 161 -8.72 39.55 -19.80
C GLY A 161 -8.23 40.80 -20.55
N ALA A 162 -7.05 41.30 -20.19
CA ALA A 162 -6.42 42.43 -20.86
C ALA A 162 -6.13 42.16 -22.34
N LEU A 163 -5.61 40.98 -22.68
CA LEU A 163 -5.37 40.59 -24.08
C LEU A 163 -6.66 40.55 -24.90
N LYS A 164 -7.76 40.08 -24.30
CA LYS A 164 -9.06 40.07 -24.96
C LYS A 164 -9.58 41.49 -25.21
N ASP A 165 -9.43 42.39 -24.25
CA ASP A 165 -9.84 43.79 -24.38
C ASP A 165 -8.98 44.52 -25.44
N ASP A 166 -7.67 44.25 -25.49
CA ASP A 166 -6.76 44.83 -26.48
C ASP A 166 -6.99 44.31 -27.91
N THR A 167 -7.48 43.07 -28.05
CA THR A 167 -7.78 42.47 -29.36
C THR A 167 -9.17 42.83 -29.90
N GLN A 168 -10.07 43.33 -29.05
CA GLN A 168 -11.43 43.74 -29.44
C GLN A 168 -11.48 44.93 -30.42
N PRO A 169 -10.66 45.99 -30.28
CA PRO A 169 -10.52 47.03 -31.30
C PRO A 169 -10.05 46.49 -32.65
N GLN A 170 -9.08 45.57 -32.66
CA GLN A 170 -8.57 44.96 -33.89
C GLN A 170 -9.64 44.09 -34.57
N GLN A 171 -10.41 43.33 -33.79
CA GLN A 171 -11.53 42.54 -34.31
C GLN A 171 -12.64 43.43 -34.90
N THR A 172 -12.94 44.55 -34.25
CA THR A 172 -13.93 45.54 -34.73
C THR A 172 -13.46 46.21 -36.02
N ALA A 173 -12.18 46.59 -36.09
CA ALA A 173 -11.58 47.16 -37.31
C ALA A 173 -11.59 46.15 -38.46
N THR A 174 -11.33 44.87 -38.16
CA THR A 174 -11.38 43.78 -39.16
C THR A 174 -12.80 43.58 -39.68
N GLN A 175 -13.81 43.57 -38.81
CA GLN A 175 -15.21 43.49 -39.24
C GLN A 175 -15.65 44.70 -40.07
N GLN A 176 -15.23 45.92 -39.69
CA GLN A 176 -15.52 47.11 -40.50
C GLN A 176 -14.86 47.03 -41.88
N LEU A 177 -13.63 46.52 -41.96
CA LEU A 177 -12.94 46.33 -43.22
C LEU A 177 -13.64 45.28 -44.09
N GLU A 178 -14.03 44.14 -43.51
CA GLU A 178 -14.82 43.12 -44.20
C GLU A 178 -16.14 43.68 -44.73
N GLN A 179 -16.87 44.45 -43.91
CA GLN A 179 -18.11 45.11 -44.36
C GLN A 179 -17.87 46.08 -45.52
N ARG A 180 -16.78 46.87 -45.48
CA ARG A 180 -16.42 47.77 -46.58
C ARG A 180 -16.08 47.02 -47.86
N ILE A 181 -15.36 45.90 -47.76
CA ILE A 181 -15.03 45.05 -48.91
C ILE A 181 -16.31 44.44 -49.49
N CYS A 182 -17.20 43.90 -48.66
CA CYS A 182 -18.48 43.35 -49.09
C CYS A 182 -19.39 44.42 -49.73
N ALA A 183 -19.42 45.64 -49.18
CA ALA A 183 -20.18 46.75 -49.76
C ALA A 183 -19.59 47.24 -51.10
N ALA A 184 -18.26 47.23 -51.25
CA ALA A 184 -17.59 47.53 -52.50
C ALA A 184 -17.80 46.42 -53.55
N ALA A 185 -17.84 45.16 -53.14
CA ALA A 185 -18.13 44.03 -54.02
C ALA A 185 -19.61 43.99 -54.47
N ALA A 186 -20.54 44.47 -53.64
CA ALA A 186 -21.96 44.57 -53.96
C ALA A 186 -22.31 45.75 -54.89
N ASN A 187 -21.42 46.75 -55.03
CA ASN A 187 -21.58 47.90 -55.91
C ASN A 187 -20.42 47.97 -56.94
N PRO A 188 -20.53 47.31 -58.11
CA PRO A 188 -19.54 47.44 -59.16
C PRO A 188 -19.70 48.80 -59.85
N SER A 189 -18.99 49.82 -59.40
CA SER A 189 -18.92 51.12 -60.08
C SER A 189 -17.67 51.23 -60.94
N LEU A 190 -17.88 51.54 -62.22
CA LEU A 190 -16.91 51.80 -63.28
C LEU A 190 -15.76 52.73 -62.87
N ALA A 191 -14.56 52.40 -63.33
CA ALA A 191 -13.36 53.25 -63.31
C ALA A 191 -13.59 54.60 -64.02
N PRO A 192 -12.68 55.56 -63.79
CA PRO A 192 -11.98 56.11 -64.96
C PRO A 192 -10.46 56.17 -64.80
N HIS A 193 -9.83 56.07 -65.96
CA HIS A 193 -8.42 55.93 -66.30
C HIS A 193 -7.47 57.04 -65.83
N GLU A 194 -6.19 56.64 -65.76
CA GLU A 194 -4.96 57.43 -65.72
C GLU A 194 -4.92 58.65 -66.65
N THR A 195 -4.18 59.69 -66.24
CA THR A 195 -3.01 60.20 -66.98
C THR A 195 -2.28 61.31 -66.20
N THR A 196 -0.98 61.10 -66.00
CA THR A 196 0.06 62.06 -65.56
C THR A 196 0.64 62.82 -66.80
N PRO A 197 1.69 63.67 -66.73
CA PRO A 197 2.04 64.86 -65.90
C PRO A 197 2.37 66.11 -66.79
N THR A 198 2.61 67.31 -66.22
CA THR A 198 3.87 68.13 -66.44
C THR A 198 3.84 69.56 -65.83
N VAL A 199 4.94 69.89 -65.14
CA VAL A 199 5.76 71.13 -65.13
C VAL A 199 5.09 72.50 -65.42
N ARG A 200 5.05 73.39 -64.41
CA ARG A 200 6.04 74.47 -64.20
C ARG A 200 5.90 75.04 -62.78
#